data_AF-A0A429P9L1-F1
#
_entry.id   AF-A0A429P9L1-F1
#
_cell.length_a   1.000
_cell.length_b   1.000
_cell.length_c   1.000
_cell.angle_alpha   90.00
_cell.angle_beta   90.00
_cell.angle_gamma   90.00
#
_symmetry.space_group_name_H-M   'P 1'
#
loop_
_entity.id
_entity.type
_entity.pdbx_description
1 polymer ?
#
loop_
_entity_poly.entity_id
_entity_poly.type
_entity_poly.pdbx_seq_one_letter_code
_entity_poly.pdbx_strand_id
1 'polypeptide(L)'
;VQATEADVLPLLTEGVSVAAVNGPASVVISGDEAEVAEIASCFEKTKRLRVSHAFHSPRMEPMLEEFRAVVERVEFHTPRIPIVSNVTGEPAGDDFLTADYWVNHVREAVRFADGVAHLDAQGVTTYLELGPGGVLSAMAQDTTTEATFIPALRKDRPESEAVVTALAELHVQGLPVDWTTYYAGTGAQRVDLPTYAFQHQHYW
;
A
#
# COMPACT_ATOMS: atom_id res chain seq x y z
N VAL A 1 4.42 -9.01 -14.13
CA VAL A 1 3.75 -9.91 -15.08
C VAL A 1 2.28 -10.01 -14.70
N GLN A 2 1.36 -10.10 -15.66
CA GLN A 2 -0.04 -10.41 -15.37
C GLN A 2 -0.17 -11.94 -15.27
N ALA A 3 -0.03 -12.47 -14.06
CA ALA A 3 -0.03 -13.90 -13.77
C ALA A 3 -0.28 -14.12 -12.27
N THR A 4 -0.63 -15.34 -11.87
CA THR A 4 -0.67 -15.72 -10.46
C THR A 4 0.76 -16.00 -9.95
N GLU A 5 0.96 -16.00 -8.63
CA GLU A 5 2.23 -16.42 -8.05
C GLU A 5 2.56 -17.89 -8.40
N ALA A 6 1.56 -18.75 -8.39
CA ALA A 6 1.70 -20.17 -8.73
C ALA A 6 2.16 -20.41 -10.18
N ASP A 7 1.82 -19.52 -11.11
CA ASP A 7 2.28 -19.60 -12.49
C ASP A 7 3.77 -19.21 -12.62
N VAL A 8 4.24 -18.33 -11.74
CA VAL A 8 5.60 -17.75 -11.80
C VAL A 8 6.62 -18.61 -11.05
N LEU A 9 6.27 -19.14 -9.87
CA LEU A 9 7.19 -19.90 -9.02
C LEU A 9 7.95 -21.04 -9.75
N PRO A 10 7.31 -21.86 -10.62
CA PRO A 10 8.00 -22.95 -11.32
C PRO A 10 9.03 -22.49 -12.36
N LEU A 11 9.00 -21.20 -12.74
CA LEU A 11 9.87 -20.62 -13.77
C LEU A 11 11.08 -19.89 -13.18
N LEU A 12 11.13 -19.73 -11.85
CA LEU A 12 12.21 -18.98 -11.20
C LEU A 12 13.55 -19.73 -11.28
N THR A 13 14.59 -18.94 -11.48
CA THR A 13 16.00 -19.35 -11.43
C THR A 13 16.62 -18.88 -10.11
N GLU A 14 17.87 -19.28 -9.83
CA GLU A 14 18.61 -18.78 -8.66
C GLU A 14 18.82 -17.26 -8.70
N GLY A 15 18.88 -16.66 -9.90
CA GLY A 15 19.09 -15.22 -10.10
C GLY A 15 17.82 -14.36 -10.05
N VAL A 16 16.63 -14.97 -9.94
CA VAL A 16 15.34 -14.26 -10.00
C VAL A 16 14.44 -14.65 -8.83
N SER A 17 13.75 -13.67 -8.26
CA SER A 17 12.75 -13.88 -7.22
C SER A 17 11.44 -13.18 -7.57
N VAL A 18 10.35 -13.63 -6.94
CA VAL A 18 9.15 -12.79 -6.82
C VAL A 18 9.50 -11.64 -5.88
N ALA A 19 9.39 -10.41 -6.39
CA ALA A 19 9.61 -9.20 -5.61
C ALA A 19 8.34 -8.70 -4.93
N ALA A 20 7.18 -8.93 -5.54
CA ALA A 20 5.90 -8.53 -4.96
C ALA A 20 4.74 -9.36 -5.51
N VAL A 21 3.78 -9.66 -4.65
CA VAL A 21 2.45 -10.16 -4.99
C VAL A 21 1.47 -9.02 -4.74
N ASN A 22 1.11 -8.30 -5.81
CA ASN A 22 0.30 -7.07 -5.72
C ASN A 22 -1.20 -7.33 -5.89
N GLY A 23 -1.58 -8.51 -6.40
CA GLY A 23 -2.96 -8.93 -6.55
C GLY A 23 -3.04 -10.36 -7.09
N PRO A 24 -4.25 -10.94 -7.21
CA PRO A 24 -4.43 -12.34 -7.59
C PRO A 24 -3.87 -12.69 -8.98
N ALA A 25 -3.77 -11.70 -9.89
CA ALA A 25 -3.18 -11.86 -11.22
C ALA A 25 -2.09 -10.80 -11.51
N SER A 26 -1.43 -10.27 -10.48
CA SER A 26 -0.44 -9.19 -10.61
C SER A 26 0.78 -9.46 -9.73
N VAL A 27 1.84 -9.95 -10.35
CA VAL A 27 3.10 -10.33 -9.68
C VAL A 27 4.27 -9.54 -10.27
N VAL A 28 5.24 -9.16 -9.45
CA VAL A 28 6.51 -8.56 -9.89
C VAL A 28 7.61 -9.58 -9.70
N ILE A 29 8.39 -9.83 -10.76
CA ILE A 29 9.65 -10.59 -10.69
C ILE A 29 10.83 -9.63 -10.81
N SER A 30 11.92 -9.96 -10.14
CA SER A 30 13.10 -9.11 -10.02
C SER A 30 14.35 -9.97 -9.88
N GLY A 31 15.45 -9.53 -10.48
CA GLY A 31 16.69 -10.28 -10.51
C GLY A 31 17.55 -9.93 -11.72
N ASP A 32 18.24 -10.93 -12.25
CA ASP A 32 19.12 -10.80 -13.41
C ASP A 32 18.34 -10.40 -14.66
N GLU A 33 18.78 -9.33 -15.32
CA GLU A 33 18.00 -8.72 -16.41
C GLU A 33 17.65 -9.70 -17.53
N ALA A 34 18.61 -10.53 -17.95
CA ALA A 34 18.42 -11.51 -19.00
C ALA A 34 17.43 -12.60 -18.59
N GLU A 35 17.56 -13.14 -17.37
CA GLU A 35 16.70 -14.19 -16.82
C GLU A 35 15.28 -13.68 -16.59
N VAL A 36 15.13 -12.46 -16.03
CA VAL A 36 13.83 -11.79 -15.88
C VAL A 36 13.16 -11.60 -17.24
N ALA A 37 13.91 -11.19 -18.27
CA ALA A 37 13.36 -11.00 -19.61
C ALA A 37 12.90 -12.32 -20.25
N GLU A 38 13.64 -13.41 -20.04
CA GLU A 38 13.27 -14.75 -20.49
C GLU A 38 11.98 -15.23 -19.82
N ILE A 39 11.90 -15.18 -18.49
CA ILE A 39 10.70 -15.57 -17.75
C ILE A 39 9.50 -14.69 -18.13
N ALA A 40 9.72 -13.37 -18.27
CA ALA A 40 8.66 -12.45 -18.69
C ALA A 40 8.13 -12.76 -20.09
N SER A 41 8.95 -13.31 -20.99
CA SER A 41 8.52 -13.67 -22.35
C SER A 41 7.52 -14.84 -22.38
N CYS A 42 7.41 -15.61 -21.30
CA CYS A 42 6.40 -16.66 -21.14
C CYS A 42 4.98 -16.13 -20.91
N PHE A 43 4.82 -14.83 -20.63
CA PHE A 43 3.53 -14.22 -20.30
C PHE A 43 3.09 -13.21 -21.37
N GLU A 44 1.81 -13.23 -21.73
CA GLU A 44 1.25 -12.35 -22.77
C GLU A 44 1.33 -10.86 -22.39
N LYS A 45 1.04 -10.53 -21.11
CA LYS A 45 1.07 -9.14 -20.63
C LYS A 45 2.12 -8.94 -19.57
N THR A 46 3.14 -8.18 -19.94
CA THR A 46 4.23 -7.78 -19.06
C THR A 46 4.53 -6.30 -19.20
N LYS A 47 5.13 -5.72 -18.16
CA LYS A 47 5.60 -4.34 -18.17
C LYS A 47 6.92 -4.29 -17.42
N ARG A 48 7.98 -3.86 -18.10
CA ARG A 48 9.27 -3.60 -17.47
C ARG A 48 9.18 -2.36 -16.59
N LEU A 49 9.62 -2.48 -15.34
CA LEU A 49 9.69 -1.35 -14.41
C LEU A 49 10.98 -0.56 -14.65
N ARG A 50 10.88 0.77 -14.62
CA ARG A 50 12.04 1.69 -14.71
C ARG A 50 12.57 1.94 -13.31
N VAL A 51 13.35 0.99 -12.81
CA VAL A 51 14.00 1.04 -11.50
C VAL A 51 15.51 0.93 -11.68
N SER A 52 16.28 1.44 -10.72
CA SER A 52 17.74 1.41 -10.77
C SER A 52 18.34 0.07 -10.39
N HIS A 53 17.62 -0.72 -9.59
CA HIS A 53 18.09 -1.99 -9.03
C HIS A 53 16.97 -3.03 -8.99
N ALA A 54 17.37 -4.29 -8.94
CA ALA A 54 16.49 -5.43 -8.74
C ALA A 54 16.18 -5.62 -7.24
N PHE A 55 15.30 -4.78 -6.69
CA PHE A 55 14.85 -4.90 -5.29
C PHE A 55 14.13 -6.23 -5.03
N HIS A 56 14.12 -6.70 -3.78
CA HIS A 56 13.48 -7.97 -3.35
C HIS A 56 13.96 -9.17 -4.19
N SER A 57 15.27 -9.26 -4.40
CA SER A 57 15.92 -10.30 -5.21
C SER A 57 17.29 -10.66 -4.64
N PRO A 58 17.94 -11.73 -5.12
CA PRO A 58 19.30 -12.11 -4.70
C PRO A 58 20.33 -10.98 -4.91
N ARG A 59 20.06 -10.04 -5.83
CA ARG A 59 20.92 -8.88 -6.06
C ARG A 59 21.02 -7.92 -4.86
N MET A 60 20.15 -8.08 -3.87
CA MET A 60 20.26 -7.34 -2.62
C MET A 60 21.26 -7.92 -1.63
N GLU A 61 21.61 -9.22 -1.73
CA GLU A 61 22.46 -9.91 -0.75
C GLU A 61 23.78 -9.22 -0.44
N PRO A 62 24.54 -8.67 -1.42
CA PRO A 62 25.83 -8.04 -1.14
C PRO A 62 25.79 -6.86 -0.18
N MET A 63 24.65 -6.15 -0.08
CA MET A 63 24.52 -4.98 0.80
C MET A 63 23.85 -5.29 2.16
N LEU A 64 23.30 -6.49 2.35
CA LEU A 64 22.49 -6.81 3.53
C LEU A 64 23.27 -6.75 4.84
N GLU A 65 24.55 -7.12 4.84
CA GLU A 65 25.39 -7.07 6.05
C GLU A 65 25.69 -5.64 6.49
N GLU A 66 26.05 -4.77 5.54
CA GLU A 66 26.25 -3.34 5.83
C GLU A 66 24.94 -2.67 6.25
N PHE A 67 23.84 -3.03 5.61
CA PHE A 67 22.50 -2.55 5.97
C PHE A 67 22.11 -2.98 7.39
N ARG A 68 22.33 -4.25 7.74
CA ARG A 68 22.13 -4.77 9.10
C ARG A 68 22.87 -3.95 10.14
N ALA A 69 24.16 -3.69 9.93
CA ALA A 69 24.98 -2.92 10.87
C ALA A 69 24.47 -1.47 11.09
N VAL A 70 23.72 -0.92 10.14
CA VAL A 70 23.04 0.38 10.29
C VAL A 70 21.72 0.22 11.05
N VAL A 71 20.91 -0.76 10.67
CA VAL A 71 19.59 -1.01 11.27
C VAL A 71 19.69 -1.39 12.75
N GLU A 72 20.72 -2.13 13.16
CA GLU A 72 20.99 -2.50 14.56
C GLU A 72 21.25 -1.28 15.48
N ARG A 73 21.51 -0.10 14.91
CA ARG A 73 21.67 1.15 15.66
C ARG A 73 20.35 1.88 15.91
N VAL A 74 19.26 1.39 15.33
CA VAL A 74 17.92 1.97 15.47
C VAL A 74 17.22 1.35 16.68
N GLU A 75 16.62 2.20 17.51
CA GLU A 75 15.80 1.76 18.63
C GLU A 75 14.36 1.51 18.16
N PHE A 76 13.93 0.25 18.21
CA PHE A 76 12.59 -0.15 17.82
C PHE A 76 11.60 0.00 18.97
N HIS A 77 10.43 0.54 18.65
CA HIS A 77 9.34 0.74 19.60
C HIS A 77 8.09 0.03 19.11
N THR A 78 7.34 -0.56 20.04
CA THR A 78 6.08 -1.21 19.75
C THR A 78 5.11 -0.25 19.05
N PRO A 79 4.54 -0.64 17.89
CA PRO A 79 3.65 0.23 17.14
C PRO A 79 2.35 0.46 17.92
N ARG A 80 1.91 1.72 17.97
CA ARG A 80 0.62 2.09 18.60
C ARG A 80 -0.57 1.83 17.69
N ILE A 81 -0.34 1.88 16.39
CA ILE A 81 -1.31 1.54 15.36
C ILE A 81 -0.90 0.18 14.81
N PRO A 82 -1.79 -0.83 14.78
CA PRO A 82 -1.46 -2.13 14.23
C PRO A 82 -0.90 -2.02 12.80
N ILE A 83 0.11 -2.84 12.50
CA ILE A 83 0.77 -2.89 11.20
C ILE A 83 0.54 -4.28 10.62
N VAL A 84 0.20 -4.37 9.34
CA VAL A 84 0.25 -5.63 8.58
C VAL A 84 1.61 -5.69 7.91
N SER A 85 2.36 -6.77 8.15
CA SER A 85 3.69 -6.95 7.60
C SER A 85 3.64 -7.23 6.11
N ASN A 86 4.47 -6.53 5.36
CA ASN A 86 4.67 -6.82 3.94
C ASN A 86 5.49 -8.10 3.69
N VAL A 87 6.13 -8.68 4.70
CA VAL A 87 6.88 -9.95 4.55
C VAL A 87 5.93 -11.14 4.68
N THR A 88 4.98 -11.07 5.62
CA THR A 88 4.07 -12.19 5.90
C THR A 88 2.66 -12.02 5.35
N GLY A 89 2.22 -10.78 5.10
CA GLY A 89 0.81 -10.47 4.81
C GLY A 89 -0.11 -10.48 6.04
N GLU A 90 0.45 -10.70 7.23
CA GLU A 90 -0.27 -10.86 8.50
C GLU A 90 0.11 -9.75 9.50
N PRO A 91 -0.61 -9.58 10.62
CA PRO A 91 -0.27 -8.61 11.65
C PRO A 91 1.19 -8.78 12.11
N ALA A 92 1.91 -7.66 12.15
CA ALA A 92 3.31 -7.63 12.56
C ALA A 92 3.47 -8.15 13.98
N GLY A 93 4.36 -9.14 14.16
CA GLY A 93 4.72 -9.71 15.45
C GLY A 93 5.87 -8.98 16.12
N ASP A 94 6.41 -9.58 17.18
CA ASP A 94 7.57 -9.05 17.92
C ASP A 94 8.84 -8.98 17.05
N ASP A 95 8.92 -9.81 16.01
CA ASP A 95 10.02 -9.82 15.04
C ASP A 95 10.13 -8.48 14.30
N PHE A 96 9.03 -7.76 14.08
CA PHE A 96 9.00 -6.42 13.47
C PHE A 96 9.91 -5.41 14.19
N LEU A 97 10.21 -5.65 15.47
CA LEU A 97 11.07 -4.82 16.31
C LEU A 97 12.55 -5.26 16.29
N THR A 98 12.96 -6.03 15.28
CA THR A 98 14.32 -6.57 15.14
C THR A 98 14.96 -6.14 13.83
N ALA A 99 16.28 -6.04 13.80
CA ALA A 99 17.01 -5.78 12.56
C ALA A 99 16.80 -6.91 11.52
N ASP A 100 16.62 -8.15 11.97
CA ASP A 100 16.36 -9.30 11.10
C ASP A 100 15.14 -9.10 10.23
N TYR A 101 14.04 -8.59 10.79
CA TYR A 101 12.83 -8.30 10.02
C TYR A 101 13.12 -7.33 8.87
N TRP A 102 13.83 -6.24 9.14
CA TRP A 102 14.10 -5.21 8.13
C TRP A 102 15.10 -5.68 7.07
N VAL A 103 16.09 -6.48 7.45
CA VAL A 103 17.01 -7.13 6.51
C VAL A 103 16.25 -8.10 5.61
N ASN A 104 15.39 -8.93 6.20
CA ASN A 104 14.54 -9.85 5.45
C ASN A 104 13.58 -9.10 4.53
N HIS A 105 13.00 -7.99 4.99
CA HIS A 105 12.08 -7.18 4.19
C HIS A 105 12.71 -6.63 2.90
N VAL A 106 14.02 -6.35 2.89
CA VAL A 106 14.75 -5.94 1.67
C VAL A 106 14.87 -7.08 0.65
N ARG A 107 14.95 -8.33 1.13
CA ARG A 107 15.21 -9.52 0.31
C ARG A 107 13.95 -10.25 -0.12
N GLU A 108 12.98 -10.37 0.78
CA GLU A 108 11.77 -11.17 0.61
C GLU A 108 10.70 -10.43 -0.21
N ALA A 109 9.78 -11.21 -0.78
CA ALA A 109 8.67 -10.69 -1.57
C ALA A 109 7.73 -9.82 -0.73
N VAL A 110 7.25 -8.72 -1.32
CA VAL A 110 6.19 -7.89 -0.75
C VAL A 110 4.82 -8.57 -0.93
N ARG A 111 4.24 -9.06 0.17
CA ARG A 111 2.92 -9.71 0.27
C ARG A 111 1.77 -8.68 0.34
N PHE A 112 1.72 -7.74 -0.59
CA PHE A 112 0.74 -6.64 -0.57
C PHE A 112 -0.71 -7.15 -0.67
N ALA A 113 -0.98 -8.05 -1.62
CA ALA A 113 -2.31 -8.62 -1.81
C ALA A 113 -2.80 -9.36 -0.55
N ASP A 114 -1.92 -10.15 0.06
CA ASP A 114 -2.24 -10.87 1.29
C ASP A 114 -2.58 -9.89 2.43
N GLY A 115 -1.82 -8.79 2.55
CA GLY A 115 -2.10 -7.79 3.57
C GLY A 115 -3.45 -7.07 3.36
N VAL A 116 -3.83 -6.80 2.10
CA VAL A 116 -5.16 -6.26 1.79
C VAL A 116 -6.25 -7.29 2.10
N ALA A 117 -6.06 -8.56 1.72
CA ALA A 117 -7.00 -9.63 2.00
C ALA A 117 -7.17 -9.87 3.51
N HIS A 118 -6.09 -9.77 4.30
CA HIS A 118 -6.15 -9.80 5.75
C HIS A 118 -7.05 -8.68 6.30
N LEU A 119 -6.84 -7.43 5.86
CA LEU A 119 -7.64 -6.29 6.30
C LEU A 119 -9.12 -6.42 5.89
N ASP A 120 -9.38 -6.91 4.69
CA ASP A 120 -10.74 -7.21 4.21
C ASP A 120 -11.43 -8.26 5.09
N ALA A 121 -10.72 -9.33 5.45
CA ALA A 121 -11.23 -10.36 6.37
C ALA A 121 -11.49 -9.83 7.79
N GLN A 122 -10.83 -8.74 8.20
CA GLN A 122 -11.11 -8.02 9.45
C GLN A 122 -12.27 -7.01 9.32
N GLY A 123 -12.90 -6.90 8.14
CA GLY A 123 -14.03 -6.01 7.89
C GLY A 123 -13.63 -4.56 7.60
N VAL A 124 -12.40 -4.30 7.17
CA VAL A 124 -11.98 -2.96 6.76
C VAL A 124 -12.62 -2.61 5.41
N THR A 125 -13.44 -1.55 5.39
CA THR A 125 -14.18 -1.11 4.20
C THR A 125 -13.64 0.17 3.56
N THR A 126 -12.73 0.90 4.23
CA THR A 126 -12.20 2.17 3.74
C THR A 126 -10.69 2.22 3.91
N TYR A 127 -9.97 2.50 2.82
CA TYR A 127 -8.51 2.52 2.75
C TYR A 127 -8.05 3.90 2.29
N LEU A 128 -7.11 4.50 3.04
CA LEU A 128 -6.46 5.76 2.68
C LEU A 128 -5.03 5.49 2.22
N GLU A 129 -4.71 5.77 0.95
CA GLU A 129 -3.35 5.68 0.44
C GLU A 129 -2.60 6.99 0.71
N LEU A 130 -1.57 6.91 1.54
CA LEU A 130 -0.65 8.00 1.80
C LEU A 130 0.55 7.89 0.87
N GLY A 131 0.52 8.65 -0.22
CA GLY A 131 1.58 8.65 -1.21
C GLY A 131 1.29 9.64 -2.34
N PRO A 132 2.22 9.81 -3.29
CA PRO A 132 2.12 10.82 -4.35
C PRO A 132 1.11 10.49 -5.46
N GLY A 133 0.24 9.51 -5.26
CA GLY A 133 -0.67 9.01 -6.28
C GLY A 133 -1.67 7.99 -5.71
N GLY A 134 -2.22 7.16 -6.59
CA GLY A 134 -3.22 6.14 -6.25
C GLY A 134 -2.84 4.74 -6.74
N VAL A 135 -1.57 4.37 -6.64
CA VAL A 135 -1.07 3.11 -7.21
C VAL A 135 -1.50 1.94 -6.34
N LEU A 136 -1.36 2.05 -5.01
CA LEU A 136 -1.77 1.00 -4.08
C LEU A 136 -3.30 0.81 -4.12
N SER A 137 -4.03 1.91 -4.17
CA SER A 137 -5.49 1.95 -4.32
C SER A 137 -5.94 1.19 -5.56
N ALA A 138 -5.27 1.42 -6.70
CA ALA A 138 -5.59 0.71 -7.95
C ALA A 138 -5.24 -0.78 -7.88
N MET A 139 -4.13 -1.16 -7.25
CA MET A 139 -3.74 -2.57 -7.13
C MET A 139 -4.65 -3.35 -6.18
N ALA A 140 -5.08 -2.73 -5.09
CA ALA A 140 -5.91 -3.37 -4.07
C ALA A 140 -7.35 -3.65 -4.53
N GLN A 141 -7.86 -2.92 -5.52
CA GLN A 141 -9.21 -3.10 -6.07
C GLN A 141 -9.48 -4.51 -6.59
N ASP A 142 -8.46 -5.21 -7.08
CA ASP A 142 -8.62 -6.58 -7.57
C ASP A 142 -8.63 -7.62 -6.44
N THR A 143 -8.42 -7.20 -5.18
CA THR A 143 -8.30 -8.07 -4.00
C THR A 143 -9.55 -8.04 -3.11
N THR A 144 -10.39 -7.01 -3.22
CA THR A 144 -11.64 -6.84 -2.45
C THR A 144 -12.75 -6.31 -3.35
N THR A 145 -14.02 -6.57 -3.00
CA THR A 145 -15.18 -6.28 -3.87
C THR A 145 -16.00 -5.08 -3.44
N GLU A 146 -15.95 -4.66 -2.17
CA GLU A 146 -16.89 -3.68 -1.60
C GLU A 146 -16.18 -2.51 -0.86
N ALA A 147 -14.86 -2.41 -0.97
CA ALA A 147 -14.08 -1.40 -0.27
C ALA A 147 -13.92 -0.09 -1.06
N THR A 148 -13.86 1.03 -0.33
CA THR A 148 -13.51 2.35 -0.88
C THR A 148 -12.01 2.61 -0.70
N PHE A 149 -11.33 2.96 -1.80
CA PHE A 149 -9.91 3.33 -1.81
C PHE A 149 -9.75 4.82 -2.14
N ILE A 150 -9.17 5.57 -1.20
CA ILE A 150 -9.02 7.02 -1.27
C ILE A 150 -7.52 7.34 -1.27
N PRO A 151 -6.93 7.79 -2.38
CA PRO A 151 -5.57 8.32 -2.36
C PRO A 151 -5.53 9.76 -1.87
N ALA A 152 -4.63 10.04 -0.93
CA ALA A 152 -4.47 11.37 -0.35
C ALA A 152 -3.94 12.40 -1.35
N LEU A 153 -3.11 11.98 -2.31
CA LEU A 153 -2.60 12.83 -3.38
C LEU A 153 -2.89 12.23 -4.76
N ARG A 154 -3.04 13.12 -5.74
CA ARG A 154 -3.19 12.76 -7.15
C ARG A 154 -2.30 13.67 -7.98
N LYS A 155 -1.70 13.13 -9.05
CA LYS A 155 -0.78 13.87 -9.93
C LYS A 155 -1.47 14.90 -10.84
N ASP A 156 -2.79 14.81 -10.96
CA ASP A 156 -3.60 15.61 -11.90
C ASP A 156 -4.16 16.89 -11.28
N ARG A 157 -3.85 17.20 -10.01
CA ARG A 157 -4.38 18.36 -9.29
C ARG A 157 -3.41 18.88 -8.21
N PRO A 158 -3.58 20.12 -7.71
CA PRO A 158 -2.78 20.67 -6.62
C PRO A 158 -2.88 19.85 -5.32
N GLU A 159 -1.80 19.77 -4.54
CA GLU A 159 -1.74 18.97 -3.31
C GLU A 159 -2.80 19.36 -2.28
N SER A 160 -2.99 20.67 -2.05
CA SER A 160 -3.99 21.16 -1.09
C SER A 160 -5.41 20.73 -1.48
N GLU A 161 -5.75 20.80 -2.77
CA GLU A 161 -7.03 20.35 -3.29
C GLU A 161 -7.19 18.83 -3.15
N ALA A 162 -6.14 18.06 -3.45
CA ALA A 162 -6.17 16.60 -3.33
C ALA A 162 -6.42 16.15 -1.88
N VAL A 163 -5.68 16.72 -0.92
CA VAL A 163 -5.81 16.35 0.49
C VAL A 163 -7.20 16.71 1.04
N VAL A 164 -7.71 17.91 0.74
CA VAL A 164 -9.05 18.32 1.17
C VAL A 164 -10.12 17.45 0.56
N THR A 165 -9.95 17.06 -0.72
CA THR A 165 -10.85 16.12 -1.39
C THR A 165 -10.84 14.76 -0.69
N ALA A 166 -9.67 14.21 -0.37
CA ALA A 166 -9.55 12.95 0.35
C ALA A 166 -10.21 13.00 1.75
N LEU A 167 -10.04 14.11 2.49
CA LEU A 167 -10.73 14.33 3.77
C LEU A 167 -12.26 14.39 3.59
N ALA A 168 -12.73 15.06 2.55
CA ALA A 168 -14.16 15.11 2.23
C ALA A 168 -14.71 13.72 1.87
N GLU A 169 -13.98 12.93 1.08
CA GLU A 169 -14.34 11.55 0.75
C GLU A 169 -14.42 10.69 2.01
N LEU A 170 -13.43 10.75 2.91
CA LEU A 170 -13.46 10.07 4.21
C LEU A 170 -14.69 10.47 5.04
N HIS A 171 -15.00 11.77 5.07
CA HIS A 171 -16.18 12.28 5.76
C HIS A 171 -17.49 11.72 5.18
N VAL A 172 -17.60 11.64 3.85
CA VAL A 172 -18.76 11.06 3.15
C VAL A 172 -18.89 9.56 3.43
N GLN A 173 -17.77 8.86 3.61
CA GLN A 173 -17.74 7.46 4.06
C GLN A 173 -18.10 7.30 5.55
N GLY A 174 -18.46 8.37 6.26
CA GLY A 174 -18.88 8.35 7.65
C GLY A 174 -17.74 8.36 8.66
N LEU A 175 -16.48 8.53 8.22
CA LEU A 175 -15.37 8.67 9.15
C LEU A 175 -15.36 10.07 9.79
N PRO A 176 -15.04 10.16 11.09
CA PRO A 176 -14.96 11.45 11.77
C PRO A 176 -13.76 12.26 11.25
N VAL A 177 -14.04 13.46 10.75
CA VAL A 177 -13.02 14.46 10.39
C VAL A 177 -13.17 15.64 11.33
N ASP A 178 -12.09 16.00 12.02
CA ASP A 178 -12.09 17.17 12.89
C ASP A 178 -11.89 18.46 12.07
N TRP A 179 -13.00 18.98 11.56
CA TRP A 179 -13.03 20.25 10.85
C TRP A 179 -12.66 21.44 11.75
N THR A 180 -12.78 21.33 13.08
CA THR A 180 -12.36 22.39 13.99
C THR A 180 -10.86 22.55 13.97
N THR A 181 -10.12 21.44 14.03
CA THR A 181 -8.67 21.42 13.88
C THR A 181 -8.24 21.88 12.49
N TYR A 182 -8.94 21.46 11.43
CA TYR A 182 -8.64 21.88 10.06
C TYR A 182 -8.68 23.42 9.88
N TYR A 183 -9.69 24.09 10.45
CA TYR A 183 -9.83 25.55 10.34
C TYR A 183 -9.05 26.34 11.41
N ALA A 184 -8.45 25.67 12.40
CA ALA A 184 -7.72 26.35 13.47
C ALA A 184 -6.57 27.21 12.92
N GLY A 185 -6.50 28.47 13.34
CA GLY A 185 -5.44 29.40 12.91
C GLY A 185 -5.57 29.97 11.49
N THR A 186 -6.58 29.56 10.71
CA THR A 186 -6.80 30.07 9.34
C THR A 186 -7.47 31.45 9.29
N GLY A 187 -8.08 31.89 10.39
CA GLY A 187 -8.90 33.10 10.44
C GLY A 187 -10.33 32.93 9.91
N ALA A 188 -10.72 31.71 9.53
CA ALA A 188 -12.08 31.38 9.10
C ALA A 188 -13.13 31.83 10.14
N GLN A 189 -14.24 32.39 9.66
CA GLN A 189 -15.34 32.89 10.48
C GLN A 189 -16.60 32.08 10.21
N ARG A 190 -17.43 31.91 11.25
CA ARG A 190 -18.79 31.37 11.06
C ARG A 190 -19.64 32.44 10.38
N VAL A 191 -20.40 32.03 9.37
CA VAL A 191 -21.34 32.87 8.63
C VAL A 191 -22.72 32.22 8.66
N ASP A 192 -23.76 33.02 8.49
CA ASP A 192 -25.12 32.51 8.38
C ASP A 192 -25.29 31.73 7.07
N LEU A 193 -25.78 30.49 7.18
CA LEU A 193 -26.10 29.60 6.06
C LEU A 193 -27.57 29.21 6.13
N PRO A 194 -28.18 28.76 5.01
CA PRO A 194 -29.52 28.19 5.03
C PRO A 194 -29.66 27.10 6.11
N THR A 195 -30.79 27.11 6.81
CA THR A 195 -31.09 26.10 7.84
C THR A 195 -31.39 24.74 7.21
N TYR A 196 -31.42 23.69 8.05
CA TYR A 196 -31.69 22.33 7.60
C TYR A 196 -33.03 22.23 6.85
N ALA A 197 -32.97 21.72 5.61
CA ALA A 197 -34.15 21.51 4.78
C ALA A 197 -34.85 20.19 5.19
N PHE A 198 -35.70 20.27 6.22
CA PHE A 198 -36.45 19.11 6.71
C PHE A 198 -37.29 18.45 5.59
N GLN A 199 -37.23 17.12 5.53
CA GLN A 199 -38.09 16.29 4.68
C GLN A 199 -39.44 16.10 5.38
N HIS A 200 -40.35 17.06 5.20
CA HIS A 200 -41.62 17.09 5.93
C HIS A 200 -42.56 15.93 5.56
N GLN A 201 -43.16 15.32 6.58
CA GLN A 201 -44.28 14.40 6.46
C GLN A 201 -45.39 14.82 7.42
N HIS A 202 -46.62 14.51 7.03
CA HIS A 202 -47.82 14.91 7.75
C HIS A 202 -48.17 13.83 8.79
N TYR A 203 -48.15 14.19 10.08
CA TYR A 203 -48.49 13.29 11.19
C TYR A 203 -49.72 13.85 11.92
N TRP A 204 -50.82 13.09 11.94
CA TRP A 204 -52.11 13.45 12.58
C TRP A 204 -52.70 12.24 13.28
#